data_AF-B8D2P6-F1
#
_entry.id   AF-B8D2P6-F1
#
_cell.length_a   1.000
_cell.length_b   1.000
_cell.length_c   1.000
_cell.angle_alpha   90.00
_cell.angle_beta   90.00
_cell.angle_gamma   90.00
#
_symmetry.space_group_name_H-M   'P 1'
#
loop_
_entity.id
_entity.type
_entity.pdbx_description
1 polymer ?
#
loop_
_entity_poly.entity_id
_entity_poly.type
_entity_poly.pdbx_seq_one_letter_code
_entity_poly.pdbx_strand_id
1 'polypeptide(L)'
;MKSILEFAARHVEPSLKRSLAIKLLARGVDRGKVSTCLGISPALLTRYIKGERGLHDFMRIKDVDERLDKLAEEVASRRKCGPDAYTELLNLTFYVLYKKYACGIHYVATRDVNPAKCNACPALFGKLFE
;
A
#
# COMPACT_ATOMS: atom_id res chain seq x y z
N MET A 1 15.24 7.80 -14.90
CA MET A 1 13.97 7.38 -14.29
C MET A 1 14.11 5.93 -13.90
N LYS A 2 14.28 5.65 -12.60
CA LYS A 2 14.10 4.28 -12.10
C LYS A 2 12.67 3.82 -12.38
N SER A 3 12.48 2.52 -12.57
CA SER A 3 11.15 1.97 -12.91
C SER A 3 10.11 2.38 -11.86
N ILE A 4 8.96 2.91 -12.32
CA ILE A 4 7.84 3.29 -11.45
C ILE A 4 7.35 2.08 -10.64
N LEU A 5 7.35 0.90 -11.26
CA LEU A 5 6.94 -0.34 -10.60
C LEU A 5 7.96 -0.79 -9.56
N GLU A 6 9.26 -0.65 -9.83
CA GLU A 6 10.30 -0.92 -8.83
C GLU A 6 10.22 0.04 -7.63
N PHE A 7 9.96 1.33 -7.90
CA PHE A 7 9.71 2.32 -6.86
C PHE A 7 8.50 1.92 -6.01
N ALA A 8 7.37 1.58 -6.65
CA ALA A 8 6.15 1.17 -5.97
C ALA A 8 6.36 -0.09 -5.12
N ALA A 9 6.99 -1.13 -5.66
CA ALA A 9 7.28 -2.38 -4.97
C ALA A 9 8.25 -2.19 -3.79
N ARG A 10 9.15 -1.19 -3.84
CA ARG A 10 10.10 -0.91 -2.76
C ARG A 10 9.52 -0.02 -1.66
N HIS A 11 8.66 0.94 -2.01
CA HIS A 11 8.24 2.01 -1.09
C HIS A 11 6.74 2.06 -0.84
N VAL A 12 5.90 1.93 -1.86
CA VAL A 12 4.45 2.17 -1.75
C VAL A 12 3.75 0.92 -1.26
N GLU A 13 3.86 -0.19 -2.00
CA GLU A 13 3.17 -1.44 -1.69
C GLU A 13 3.54 -1.98 -0.29
N PRO A 14 4.82 -2.01 0.14
CA PRO A 14 5.16 -2.47 1.49
C PRO A 14 4.58 -1.59 2.60
N SER A 15 4.42 -0.29 2.34
CA SER A 15 3.85 0.65 3.30
C SER A 15 2.34 0.47 3.41
N LEU A 16 1.64 0.26 2.29
CA LEU A 16 0.22 -0.08 2.29
C LEU A 16 -0.04 -1.46 2.93
N LYS A 17 0.80 -2.48 2.64
CA LYS A 17 0.76 -3.78 3.33
C LYS A 17 0.88 -3.63 4.84
N ARG A 18 1.82 -2.79 5.30
CA ARG A 18 1.97 -2.48 6.73
C ARG A 18 0.72 -1.84 7.31
N SER A 19 0.19 -0.79 6.68
CA SER A 19 -1.01 -0.11 7.17
C SER A 19 -2.21 -1.06 7.26
N LEU A 20 -2.41 -1.91 6.24
CA LEU A 20 -3.44 -2.93 6.26
C LEU A 20 -3.23 -3.95 7.38
N ALA A 21 -2.00 -4.45 7.56
CA ALA A 21 -1.68 -5.38 8.65
C ALA A 21 -1.98 -4.78 10.03
N ILE A 22 -1.60 -3.51 10.26
CA ILE A 22 -1.89 -2.80 11.51
C ILE A 22 -3.40 -2.69 11.74
N LYS A 23 -4.17 -2.29 10.70
CA LYS A 23 -5.64 -2.18 10.77
C LYS A 23 -6.33 -3.52 11.04
N LEU A 24 -5.81 -4.64 10.52
CA LEU A 24 -6.32 -5.98 10.79
C LEU A 24 -6.06 -6.43 12.23
N LEU A 25 -4.83 -6.19 12.73
CA LEU A 25 -4.48 -6.50 14.11
C LEU A 25 -5.32 -5.68 15.10
N ALA A 26 -5.57 -4.41 14.80
CA ALA A 26 -6.44 -3.55 15.61
C ALA A 26 -7.90 -4.05 15.66
N ARG A 27 -8.33 -4.83 14.67
CA ARG A 27 -9.65 -5.50 14.61
C ARG A 27 -9.66 -6.90 15.23
N GLY A 28 -8.59 -7.29 15.91
CA GLY A 28 -8.49 -8.60 16.57
C GLY A 28 -8.23 -9.77 15.63
N VAL A 29 -7.85 -9.52 14.37
CA VAL A 29 -7.43 -10.61 13.45
C VAL A 29 -6.10 -11.15 13.93
N ASP A 30 -6.00 -12.47 14.07
CA ASP A 30 -4.77 -13.12 14.55
C ASP A 30 -3.61 -12.97 13.56
N ARG A 31 -2.38 -12.94 14.08
CA ARG A 31 -1.16 -12.74 13.26
C ARG A 31 -1.00 -13.81 12.17
N GLY A 32 -1.40 -15.06 12.45
CA GLY A 32 -1.33 -16.15 11.48
C GLY A 32 -2.23 -15.89 10.29
N LYS A 33 -3.49 -15.53 10.53
CA LYS A 33 -4.45 -15.16 9.50
C LYS A 33 -4.05 -13.90 8.74
N VAL A 34 -3.47 -12.89 9.41
CA VAL A 34 -2.90 -11.71 8.73
C VAL A 34 -1.79 -12.12 7.76
N SER A 35 -0.84 -12.94 8.22
CA SER A 35 0.25 -13.44 7.37
C SER A 35 -0.27 -14.22 6.16
N THR A 36 -1.20 -15.14 6.39
CA THR A 36 -1.81 -15.95 5.32
C THR A 36 -2.58 -15.08 4.34
N CYS A 37 -3.48 -14.20 4.81
CA CYS A 37 -4.32 -13.42 3.91
C CYS A 37 -3.55 -12.35 3.13
N LEU A 38 -2.47 -11.80 3.69
CA LEU A 38 -1.65 -10.83 2.97
C LEU A 38 -0.53 -11.47 2.15
N GLY A 39 -0.37 -12.80 2.21
CA GLY A 39 0.71 -13.52 1.52
C GLY A 39 2.10 -13.07 1.99
N ILE A 40 2.26 -12.81 3.28
CA ILE A 40 3.53 -12.34 3.86
C ILE A 40 4.05 -13.31 4.92
N SER A 41 5.38 -13.43 5.00
CA SER A 41 6.00 -14.25 6.05
C SER A 41 5.72 -13.68 7.45
N PRO A 42 5.65 -14.52 8.50
CA PRO A 42 5.53 -14.05 9.88
C PRO A 42 6.67 -13.09 10.30
N ALA A 43 7.87 -13.30 9.75
CA ALA A 43 9.01 -12.42 9.95
C ALA A 43 8.77 -11.03 9.35
N LEU A 44 8.22 -10.95 8.13
CA LEU A 44 7.87 -9.67 7.51
C LEU A 44 6.75 -8.96 8.28
N LEU A 45 5.73 -9.69 8.75
CA LEU A 45 4.69 -9.12 9.61
C LEU A 45 5.26 -8.52 10.89
N THR A 46 6.21 -9.21 11.53
CA THR A 46 6.92 -8.69 12.71
C THR A 46 7.65 -7.38 12.42
N ARG A 47 8.35 -7.31 11.28
CA ARG A 47 9.04 -6.09 10.84
C ARG A 47 8.07 -4.94 10.55
N TYR A 48 6.88 -5.23 10.03
CA TYR A 48 5.82 -4.22 9.86
C TYR A 48 5.33 -3.67 11.20
N ILE A 49 5.07 -4.55 12.16
CA ILE A 49 4.61 -4.16 13.51
C ILE A 49 5.67 -3.28 14.19
N LYS A 50 6.96 -3.65 14.10
CA LYS A 50 8.08 -2.88 14.66
C LYS A 50 8.40 -1.58 13.91
N GLY A 51 7.78 -1.34 12.75
CA GLY A 51 8.08 -0.17 11.92
C GLY A 51 9.42 -0.23 11.18
N GLU A 52 10.01 -1.42 11.03
CA GLU A 52 11.31 -1.64 10.35
C GLU A 52 11.15 -1.79 8.83
N ARG A 53 9.91 -1.86 8.33
CA ARG A 53 9.56 -1.95 6.90
C ARG A 53 8.23 -1.23 6.67
N GLY A 54 8.00 -0.70 5.47
CA GLY A 54 6.77 0.05 5.16
C GLY A 54 6.75 1.41 5.86
N LEU A 55 7.82 2.18 5.68
CA LEU A 55 8.12 3.37 6.48
C LEU A 55 7.15 4.55 6.25
N HIS A 56 6.34 4.50 5.20
CA HIS A 56 5.46 5.61 4.84
C HIS A 56 4.07 5.41 5.43
N ASP A 57 3.60 6.41 6.18
CA ASP A 57 2.30 6.37 6.82
C ASP A 57 1.22 6.93 5.88
N PHE A 58 0.66 6.03 5.07
CA PHE A 58 -0.43 6.36 4.16
C PHE A 58 -1.79 6.54 4.87
N MET A 59 -1.92 6.17 6.15
CA MET A 59 -3.17 6.35 6.90
C MET A 59 -3.47 7.83 7.20
N ARG A 60 -2.48 8.72 7.02
CA ARG A 60 -2.66 10.17 7.15
C ARG A 60 -3.41 10.80 5.98
N ILE A 61 -3.59 10.07 4.88
CA ILE A 61 -4.28 10.54 3.69
C ILE A 61 -5.69 9.96 3.74
N LYS A 62 -6.68 10.82 3.98
CA LYS A 62 -8.06 10.41 4.31
C LYS A 62 -8.66 9.39 3.35
N ASP A 63 -8.59 9.64 2.04
CA ASP A 63 -9.17 8.75 1.03
C ASP A 63 -8.44 7.39 0.92
N VAL A 64 -7.14 7.37 1.17
CA VAL A 64 -6.34 6.13 1.27
C VAL A 64 -6.69 5.35 2.53
N ASP A 65 -6.86 6.05 3.66
CA ASP A 65 -7.21 5.46 4.94
C ASP A 65 -8.59 4.80 4.91
N GLU A 66 -9.59 5.48 4.34
CA GLU A 66 -10.94 4.95 4.13
C GLU A 66 -10.93 3.68 3.27
N ARG A 67 -10.13 3.66 2.20
CA ARG A 67 -9.96 2.47 1.34
C ARG A 67 -9.27 1.33 2.08
N LEU A 68 -8.27 1.62 2.90
CA LEU A 68 -7.61 0.63 3.76
C LEU A 68 -8.57 0.07 4.81
N ASP A 69 -9.43 0.90 5.41
CA ASP A 69 -10.42 0.45 6.38
C ASP A 69 -11.48 -0.44 5.74
N LYS A 70 -11.96 -0.08 4.55
CA LYS A 70 -12.88 -0.94 3.79
C LYS A 70 -12.25 -2.30 3.49
N LEU A 71 -11.00 -2.32 3.01
CA LEU A 71 -10.29 -3.56 2.73
C LEU A 71 -10.03 -4.38 4.00
N ALA A 72 -9.65 -3.72 5.10
CA ALA A 72 -9.46 -4.37 6.40
C ALA A 72 -10.76 -5.02 6.90
N GLU A 73 -11.89 -4.36 6.72
CA GLU A 73 -13.22 -4.89 7.06
C GLU A 73 -13.56 -6.13 6.22
N GLU A 74 -13.38 -6.06 4.90
CA GLU A 74 -13.63 -7.19 4.00
C GLU A 74 -12.73 -8.40 4.30
N VAL A 75 -11.49 -8.17 4.72
CA VAL A 75 -10.57 -9.25 5.12
C VAL A 75 -10.92 -9.79 6.51
N ALA A 76 -11.27 -8.92 7.47
CA ALA A 76 -11.69 -9.33 8.80
C ALA A 76 -12.95 -10.22 8.73
N SER A 77 -13.93 -9.81 7.91
CA SER A 77 -15.18 -10.52 7.67
C SER A 77 -15.05 -11.76 6.76
N ARG A 78 -13.82 -12.16 6.38
CA ARG A 78 -13.52 -13.29 5.47
C ARG A 78 -14.13 -13.18 4.07
N ARG A 79 -14.51 -11.99 3.61
CA ARG A 79 -14.99 -11.75 2.24
C ARG A 79 -13.84 -11.69 1.23
N LYS A 80 -12.63 -11.29 1.67
CA LYS A 80 -11.41 -11.25 0.83
C LYS A 80 -10.22 -11.82 1.60
N CYS A 81 -9.35 -12.56 0.92
CA CYS A 81 -8.10 -13.09 1.48
C CYS A 81 -7.19 -13.54 0.33
N GLY A 82 -5.87 -13.61 0.54
CA GLY A 82 -4.94 -14.11 -0.47
C GLY A 82 -4.95 -13.28 -1.75
N PRO A 83 -5.12 -13.88 -2.94
CA PRO A 83 -5.11 -13.16 -4.22
C PRO A 83 -6.11 -12.00 -4.31
N ASP A 84 -7.30 -12.12 -3.72
CA ASP A 84 -8.32 -11.05 -3.76
C ASP A 84 -7.88 -9.83 -2.96
N ALA A 85 -7.40 -10.06 -1.73
CA ALA A 85 -6.90 -8.99 -0.87
C ALA A 85 -5.66 -8.33 -1.48
N TYR A 86 -4.80 -9.12 -2.11
CA TYR A 86 -3.63 -8.62 -2.82
C TYR A 86 -4.01 -7.76 -4.04
N THR A 87 -5.01 -8.18 -4.81
CA THR A 87 -5.51 -7.42 -5.96
C THR A 87 -6.06 -6.05 -5.54
N GLU A 88 -6.84 -6.00 -4.46
CA GLU A 88 -7.33 -4.72 -3.92
C GLU A 88 -6.21 -3.83 -3.40
N LEU A 89 -5.19 -4.42 -2.80
CA LEU A 89 -4.03 -3.67 -2.35
C LEU A 89 -3.20 -3.13 -3.52
N LEU A 90 -3.09 -3.87 -4.63
CA LEU A 90 -2.46 -3.40 -5.86
C LEU A 90 -3.28 -2.26 -6.49
N ASN A 91 -4.60 -2.38 -6.54
CA ASN A 91 -5.49 -1.30 -6.98
C ASN A 91 -5.26 -0.04 -6.13
N LEU A 92 -5.17 -0.19 -4.80
CA LEU A 92 -4.85 0.93 -3.92
C LEU A 92 -3.43 1.49 -4.15
N THR A 93 -2.46 0.63 -4.45
CA THR A 93 -1.09 1.04 -4.80
C THR A 93 -1.12 1.92 -6.05
N PHE A 94 -1.81 1.50 -7.10
CA PHE A 94 -1.95 2.29 -8.32
C PHE A 94 -2.75 3.57 -8.09
N TYR A 95 -3.75 3.55 -7.22
CA TYR A 95 -4.52 4.73 -6.85
C TYR A 95 -3.63 5.80 -6.18
N VAL A 96 -2.78 5.39 -5.23
CA VAL A 96 -1.80 6.27 -4.56
C VAL A 96 -0.81 6.86 -5.56
N LEU A 97 -0.38 6.10 -6.56
CA LEU A 97 0.48 6.59 -7.65
C LEU A 97 -0.27 7.59 -8.54
N TYR A 98 -1.48 7.23 -8.97
CA TYR A 98 -2.36 8.05 -9.82
C TYR A 98 -2.62 9.42 -9.17
N LYS A 99 -2.98 9.45 -7.88
CA LYS A 99 -3.23 10.69 -7.12
C LYS A 99 -1.96 11.48 -6.76
N LYS A 100 -0.78 11.01 -7.20
CA LYS A 100 0.53 11.60 -6.89
C LYS A 100 0.91 11.63 -5.40
N TYR A 101 0.20 10.89 -4.55
CA TYR A 101 0.45 10.86 -3.11
C TYR A 101 1.84 10.30 -2.74
N ALA A 102 2.44 9.49 -3.62
CA ALA A 102 3.80 8.99 -3.43
C ALA A 102 4.91 9.87 -4.04
N CYS A 103 4.60 11.00 -4.69
CA CYS A 103 5.61 11.80 -5.39
C CYS A 103 6.69 12.40 -4.46
N GLY A 104 6.32 12.80 -3.24
CA GLY A 104 7.29 13.27 -2.25
C GLY A 104 8.27 12.18 -1.84
N ILE A 105 7.78 10.95 -1.65
CA ILE A 105 8.60 9.78 -1.35
C ILE A 105 9.53 9.46 -2.52
N HIS A 106 9.00 9.50 -3.75
CA HIS A 106 9.76 9.25 -4.97
C HIS A 106 10.91 10.25 -5.11
N TYR A 107 10.62 11.54 -4.96
CA TYR A 107 11.65 12.59 -5.02
C TYR A 107 12.78 12.34 -4.02
N VAL A 108 12.45 12.03 -2.77
CA VAL A 108 13.45 11.76 -1.73
C VAL A 108 14.27 10.51 -2.04
N ALA A 109 13.63 9.44 -2.54
CA ALA A 109 14.25 8.14 -2.76
C ALA A 109 15.19 8.09 -3.97
N THR A 110 14.91 8.85 -5.04
CA THR A 110 15.63 8.72 -6.31
C THR A 110 16.22 10.00 -6.85
N ARG A 111 15.69 11.17 -6.44
CA ARG A 111 16.10 12.51 -6.90
C ARG A 111 16.04 12.71 -8.42
N ASP A 112 15.40 11.80 -9.16
CA ASP A 112 15.36 11.78 -10.63
C ASP A 112 14.00 12.18 -11.22
N VAL A 113 13.07 12.62 -10.37
CA VAL A 113 11.73 13.10 -10.74
C VAL A 113 11.46 14.45 -10.08
N ASN A 114 10.92 15.41 -10.83
CA ASN A 114 10.37 16.65 -10.25
C ASN A 114 8.84 16.49 -10.01
N PRO A 115 8.37 16.44 -8.75
CA PRO A 115 6.95 16.28 -8.43
C PRO A 115 6.02 17.33 -9.06
N ALA A 116 6.51 18.57 -9.23
CA ALA A 116 5.72 19.68 -9.78
C ALA A 116 5.51 19.57 -11.29
N LYS A 117 6.40 18.86 -12.01
CA LYS A 117 6.36 18.74 -13.48
C LYS A 117 5.97 17.34 -13.98
N CYS A 118 6.13 16.32 -13.15
CA CYS A 118 5.88 14.93 -13.54
C CYS A 118 4.38 14.58 -13.56
N ASN A 119 3.93 13.99 -14.66
CA ASN A 119 2.57 13.46 -14.84
C ASN A 119 2.54 11.97 -15.24
N ALA A 120 3.66 11.25 -15.08
CA ALA A 120 3.78 9.86 -15.53
C ALA A 120 2.74 8.93 -14.89
N CYS A 121 2.59 8.95 -13.55
CA CYS A 121 1.63 8.08 -12.87
C CYS A 121 0.16 8.38 -13.23
N PRO A 122 -0.31 9.65 -13.24
CA PRO A 122 -1.63 9.98 -13.76
C PRO A 122 -1.86 9.50 -15.20
N ALA A 123 -0.88 9.69 -16.10
CA ALA A 123 -1.01 9.30 -17.49
C ALA A 123 -1.06 7.78 -17.69
N LEU A 124 -0.32 7.01 -16.87
CA LEU A 124 -0.27 5.55 -16.95
C LEU A 124 -1.49 4.87 -16.31
N PHE A 125 -1.92 5.35 -15.15
CA PHE A 125 -2.94 4.67 -14.33
C PHE A 125 -4.30 5.37 -14.35
N GLY A 126 -4.44 6.52 -15.00
CA GLY A 126 -5.68 7.32 -15.00
C GLY A 126 -6.91 6.53 -15.43
N LYS A 127 -6.79 5.77 -16.52
CA LYS A 127 -7.88 4.92 -17.05
C LYS A 127 -8.40 3.84 -16.10
N LEU A 128 -7.65 3.53 -15.03
CA LEU A 128 -8.10 2.57 -14.02
C LEU A 128 -9.08 3.18 -13.01
N PHE A 129 -9.16 4.52 -12.95
CA PHE A 129 -9.90 5.27 -11.93
C PHE A 129 -10.78 6.38 -12.52
N GLU A 130 -10.99 6.36 -13.83
CA GLU A 130 -11.96 7.17 -14.57
C GLU A 130 -13.38 6.62 -14.41
#